data_AF-A0A1I7UKT6-F1
#
_entry.id   AF-A0A1I7UKT6-F1
#
_cell.length_a   1.000
_cell.length_b   1.000
_cell.length_c   1.000
_cell.angle_alpha   90.00
_cell.angle_beta   90.00
_cell.angle_gamma   90.00
#
_symmetry.space_group_name_H-M   'P 1'
#
loop_
_entity.id
_entity.type
_entity.pdbx_description
1 polymer ?
#
loop_
_entity_poly.entity_id
_entity_poly.type
_entity_poly.pdbx_seq_one_letter_code
_entity_poly.pdbx_strand_id
1 'polypeptide(L)'
;MLFEWLSPPKKSDRRQYAFHGVCFFENAREHMEDDNFPDIPIGTIGGIEGWELSFDNTFFNRFEEEWLDEENGYLTNGGVLIEYGIQVEGIQSPEGVWTFNFHDRVFDCQEKWNMITFHKKKMACFHSHKQLLTFHSTYFDSDSNENQMIELTDEDPIEFENFLQVSHGVRKNYETLTLTLEYAQKYKMLNVIQLLDHAWKQMDWPISAAIYYKMNHCLAELLGKIESLEEMVEELKKVNLEKISGEAMKKCVKRFLEL
;
A
#
# COMPACT_ATOMS: atom_id res chain seq x y z
N MET A 1 -1.28 -16.59 -6.79
CA MET A 1 -2.72 -16.76 -6.54
C MET A 1 -2.96 -18.18 -6.06
N LEU A 2 -3.48 -18.33 -4.84
CA LEU A 2 -3.95 -19.61 -4.31
C LEU A 2 -5.47 -19.60 -4.46
N PHE A 3 -6.04 -20.52 -5.23
CA PHE A 3 -7.49 -20.72 -5.30
C PHE A 3 -7.82 -21.93 -4.41
N GLU A 4 -8.55 -21.71 -3.32
CA GLU A 4 -9.22 -22.79 -2.59
C GLU A 4 -10.65 -22.95 -3.14
N TRP A 5 -11.02 -24.17 -3.54
CA TRP A 5 -12.43 -24.55 -3.74
C TRP A 5 -12.72 -25.91 -3.10
N LEU A 6 -13.81 -25.96 -2.34
CA LEU A 6 -14.49 -27.19 -1.89
C LEU A 6 -16.02 -27.02 -2.10
N SER A 7 -16.60 -27.92 -2.92
CA SER A 7 -18.04 -28.31 -2.99
C SER A 7 -19.03 -27.35 -3.73
N PRO A 8 -20.22 -27.84 -4.20
CA PRO A 8 -21.06 -27.23 -5.26
C PRO A 8 -21.53 -25.81 -4.89
N PRO A 9 -21.99 -24.95 -5.83
CA PRO A 9 -21.87 -23.50 -5.71
C PRO A 9 -22.58 -22.98 -4.45
N LYS A 10 -21.81 -22.88 -3.37
CA LYS A 10 -22.13 -21.99 -2.26
C LYS A 10 -21.96 -20.60 -2.83
N LYS A 11 -23.05 -19.84 -2.91
CA LYS A 11 -23.01 -18.41 -3.19
C LYS A 11 -21.99 -17.78 -2.23
N SER A 12 -20.81 -17.46 -2.72
CA SER A 12 -19.88 -16.62 -1.96
C SER A 12 -20.46 -15.21 -1.93
N ASP A 13 -20.38 -14.50 -0.80
CA ASP A 13 -20.80 -13.10 -0.78
C ASP A 13 -19.76 -12.28 -1.53
N ARG A 14 -19.99 -12.11 -2.83
CA ARG A 14 -19.08 -11.39 -3.73
C ARG A 14 -18.83 -9.94 -3.32
N ARG A 15 -19.69 -9.36 -2.45
CA ARG A 15 -19.52 -8.00 -1.91
C ARG A 15 -18.27 -7.86 -1.05
N GLN A 16 -17.63 -8.96 -0.69
CA GLN A 16 -16.33 -8.98 -0.03
C GLN A 16 -15.19 -8.55 -0.96
N TYR A 17 -15.33 -8.68 -2.29
CA TYR A 17 -14.31 -8.30 -3.28
C TYR A 17 -14.53 -6.87 -3.79
N ALA A 18 -13.45 -6.16 -4.10
CA ALA A 18 -13.53 -4.85 -4.74
C ALA A 18 -14.16 -4.91 -6.14
N PHE A 19 -13.82 -5.95 -6.92
CA PHE A 19 -14.38 -6.19 -8.24
C PHE A 19 -15.13 -7.51 -8.23
N HIS A 20 -16.40 -7.47 -8.62
CA HIS A 20 -17.18 -8.68 -8.70
C HIS A 20 -18.22 -8.59 -9.80
N GLY A 21 -18.54 -9.72 -10.41
CA GLY A 21 -19.50 -9.76 -11.49
C GLY A 21 -20.03 -11.15 -11.76
N VAL A 22 -20.95 -11.19 -12.72
CA VAL A 22 -21.53 -12.41 -13.24
C VAL A 22 -21.57 -12.24 -14.76
N CYS A 23 -21.00 -13.20 -15.47
CA CYS A 23 -21.09 -13.29 -16.91
C CYS A 23 -21.77 -14.60 -17.31
N PHE A 24 -22.55 -14.52 -18.38
CA PHE A 24 -23.21 -15.66 -18.97
C PHE A 24 -22.75 -15.77 -20.41
N PHE A 25 -22.27 -16.95 -20.79
CA PHE A 25 -21.86 -17.25 -22.15
C PHE A 25 -22.79 -18.33 -22.71
N GLU A 26 -23.54 -17.98 -23.74
CA GLU A 26 -24.28 -18.94 -24.56
C GLU A 26 -23.30 -19.76 -25.41
N ASN A 27 -23.70 -20.95 -25.84
CA ASN A 27 -22.88 -21.83 -26.68
C ASN A 27 -21.46 -22.04 -26.10
N ALA A 28 -21.34 -22.20 -24.78
CA ALA A 28 -20.06 -22.21 -24.09
C ALA A 28 -19.09 -23.27 -24.63
N ARG A 29 -19.64 -24.40 -25.10
CA ARG A 29 -18.86 -25.47 -25.76
C ARG A 29 -18.16 -24.97 -27.03
N GLU A 30 -18.87 -24.23 -27.87
CA GLU A 30 -18.28 -23.65 -29.10
C GLU A 30 -17.16 -22.67 -28.75
N HIS A 31 -17.38 -21.84 -27.71
CA HIS A 31 -16.35 -20.91 -27.24
C HIS A 31 -15.09 -21.61 -26.67
N MET A 32 -15.26 -22.77 -26.02
CA MET A 32 -14.14 -23.59 -25.54
C MET A 32 -13.37 -24.25 -26.68
N GLU A 33 -14.09 -24.77 -27.68
CA GLU A 33 -13.50 -25.43 -28.86
C GLU A 33 -12.71 -24.43 -29.72
N ASP A 34 -13.23 -23.21 -29.91
CA ASP A 34 -12.64 -22.17 -30.74
C ASP A 34 -11.68 -21.22 -29.98
N ASP A 35 -11.58 -21.35 -28.65
CA ASP A 35 -10.78 -20.49 -27.76
C ASP A 35 -11.07 -18.99 -27.96
N ASN A 36 -12.35 -18.63 -28.00
CA ASN A 36 -12.81 -17.30 -28.45
C ASN A 36 -13.83 -16.65 -27.50
N PHE A 37 -13.72 -16.90 -26.19
CA PHE A 37 -14.55 -16.19 -25.21
C PHE A 37 -14.31 -14.68 -25.29
N PRO A 38 -15.38 -13.86 -25.20
CA PRO A 38 -15.23 -12.42 -25.26
C PRO A 38 -14.60 -11.88 -23.98
N ASP A 39 -13.75 -10.87 -24.16
CA ASP A 39 -13.16 -10.12 -23.05
C ASP A 39 -14.23 -9.33 -22.30
N ILE A 40 -14.17 -9.37 -20.96
CA ILE A 40 -15.12 -8.68 -20.09
C ILE A 40 -14.43 -7.44 -19.53
N PRO A 41 -14.88 -6.21 -19.85
CA PRO A 41 -14.34 -5.02 -19.23
C PRO A 41 -14.66 -5.01 -17.73
N ILE A 42 -13.61 -4.99 -16.90
CA ILE A 42 -13.73 -4.88 -15.44
C ILE A 42 -13.47 -3.45 -14.94
N GLY A 43 -13.00 -2.57 -15.82
CA GLY A 43 -12.94 -1.12 -15.61
C GLY A 43 -11.60 -0.66 -15.04
N THR A 44 -11.66 0.08 -13.93
CA THR A 44 -10.48 0.68 -13.30
C THR A 44 -10.07 -0.12 -12.08
N ILE A 45 -8.83 -0.62 -12.04
CA ILE A 45 -8.27 -1.34 -10.89
C ILE A 45 -7.02 -0.60 -10.42
N GLY A 46 -6.94 -0.32 -9.12
CA GLY A 46 -5.78 0.37 -8.54
C GLY A 46 -5.50 1.73 -9.19
N GLY A 47 -6.55 2.43 -9.64
CA GLY A 47 -6.44 3.72 -10.32
C GLY A 47 -6.01 3.64 -11.81
N ILE A 48 -5.83 2.44 -12.36
CA ILE A 48 -5.47 2.22 -13.76
C ILE A 48 -6.71 1.76 -14.52
N GLU A 49 -7.06 2.44 -15.63
CA GLU A 49 -8.21 2.11 -16.46
C GLU A 49 -7.90 1.00 -17.49
N GLY A 50 -8.96 0.40 -18.06
CA GLY A 50 -8.85 -0.49 -19.21
C GLY A 50 -8.55 -1.94 -18.86
N TRP A 51 -8.86 -2.37 -17.64
CA TRP A 51 -8.73 -3.77 -17.28
C TRP A 51 -9.84 -4.60 -17.89
N GLU A 52 -9.48 -5.80 -18.34
CA GLU A 52 -10.37 -6.80 -18.91
C GLU A 52 -10.11 -8.16 -18.27
N LEU A 53 -11.16 -8.97 -18.15
CA LEU A 53 -11.12 -10.36 -17.75
C LEU A 53 -11.36 -11.22 -19.00
N SER A 54 -10.37 -12.01 -19.36
CA SER A 54 -10.46 -12.98 -20.44
C SER A 54 -10.51 -14.40 -19.89
N PHE A 55 -11.13 -15.31 -20.65
CA PHE A 55 -11.09 -16.73 -20.39
C PHE A 55 -10.50 -17.42 -21.62
N ASP A 56 -9.52 -18.28 -21.40
CA ASP A 56 -8.94 -19.10 -22.46
C ASP A 56 -9.24 -20.58 -22.20
N ASN A 57 -8.96 -21.41 -23.19
CA ASN A 57 -9.11 -22.86 -23.09
C ASN A 57 -8.30 -23.46 -21.93
N THR A 58 -7.24 -22.82 -21.43
CA THR A 58 -6.46 -23.37 -20.32
C THR A 58 -7.24 -23.35 -19.01
N PHE A 59 -8.11 -22.35 -18.84
CA PHE A 59 -9.04 -22.28 -17.71
C PHE A 59 -10.06 -23.42 -17.77
N PHE A 60 -10.66 -23.67 -18.94
CA PHE A 60 -11.73 -24.66 -19.10
C PHE A 60 -11.24 -26.11 -19.21
N ASN A 61 -10.11 -26.34 -19.87
CA ASN A 61 -9.50 -27.67 -20.02
C ASN A 61 -9.14 -28.30 -18.67
N ARG A 62 -8.94 -27.49 -17.63
CA ARG A 62 -8.70 -27.99 -16.27
C ARG A 62 -9.90 -28.77 -15.71
N PHE A 63 -11.10 -28.59 -16.28
CA PHE A 63 -12.35 -29.13 -15.75
C PHE A 63 -13.28 -29.69 -16.83
N GLU A 64 -12.73 -30.00 -18.01
CA GLU A 64 -13.48 -30.36 -19.23
C GLU A 64 -14.52 -31.47 -19.00
N GLU A 65 -14.16 -32.55 -18.29
CA GLU A 65 -15.07 -33.66 -18.00
C GLU A 65 -16.20 -33.28 -17.03
N GLU A 66 -15.95 -32.36 -16.09
CA GLU A 66 -16.94 -31.95 -15.08
C GLU A 66 -17.90 -30.88 -15.59
N TRP A 67 -17.41 -29.96 -16.44
CA TRP A 67 -18.19 -28.82 -16.92
C TRP A 67 -19.10 -29.18 -18.08
N LEU A 68 -18.70 -30.13 -18.92
CA LEU A 68 -19.46 -30.52 -20.11
C LEU A 68 -20.61 -31.48 -19.81
N ASP A 69 -20.65 -32.06 -18.61
CA ASP A 69 -21.76 -32.87 -18.13
C ASP A 69 -22.85 -31.98 -17.50
N GLU A 70 -23.98 -31.86 -18.19
CA GLU A 70 -25.13 -31.09 -17.70
C GLU A 70 -25.71 -31.65 -16.39
N GLU A 71 -25.50 -32.93 -16.07
CA GLU A 71 -25.92 -33.51 -14.79
C GLU A 71 -25.19 -32.87 -13.59
N ASN A 72 -23.99 -32.33 -13.81
CA ASN A 72 -23.23 -31.61 -12.79
C ASN A 72 -23.75 -30.19 -12.55
N GLY A 73 -24.62 -29.66 -13.44
CA GLY A 73 -25.28 -28.38 -13.29
C GLY A 73 -24.41 -27.14 -13.57
N TYR A 74 -23.18 -27.30 -14.07
CA TYR A 74 -22.31 -26.21 -14.50
C TYR A 74 -22.70 -25.66 -15.88
N LEU A 75 -23.09 -26.56 -16.79
CA LEU A 75 -23.67 -26.22 -18.09
C LEU A 75 -25.19 -26.34 -18.00
N THR A 76 -25.92 -25.30 -18.40
CA THR A 76 -27.39 -25.32 -18.44
C THR A 76 -27.84 -24.84 -19.81
N ASN A 77 -28.48 -25.73 -20.57
CA ASN A 77 -28.93 -25.48 -21.94
C ASN A 77 -27.77 -24.97 -22.85
N GLY A 78 -26.60 -25.60 -22.75
CA GLY A 78 -25.42 -25.19 -23.52
C GLY A 78 -24.77 -23.86 -23.11
N GLY A 79 -25.29 -23.17 -22.08
CA GLY A 79 -24.71 -21.95 -21.53
C GLY A 79 -23.97 -22.18 -20.21
N VAL A 80 -22.98 -21.33 -19.93
CA VAL A 80 -22.23 -21.33 -18.67
C VAL A 80 -22.35 -19.98 -17.97
N LEU A 81 -22.61 -20.01 -16.66
CA LEU A 81 -22.63 -18.84 -15.79
C LEU A 81 -21.35 -18.81 -14.98
N ILE A 82 -20.55 -17.77 -15.14
CA ILE A 82 -19.33 -17.57 -14.35
C ILE A 82 -19.55 -16.41 -13.39
N GLU A 83 -19.38 -16.69 -12.11
CA GLU A 83 -19.33 -15.67 -11.05
C GLU A 83 -17.87 -15.43 -10.68
N TYR A 84 -17.46 -14.17 -10.59
CA TYR A 84 -16.09 -13.82 -10.24
C TYR A 84 -16.03 -12.76 -9.14
N GLY A 85 -14.97 -12.86 -8.34
CA GLY A 85 -14.54 -11.87 -7.36
C GLY A 85 -13.03 -11.70 -7.47
N ILE A 86 -12.57 -10.47 -7.70
CA ILE A 86 -11.17 -10.13 -7.91
C ILE A 86 -10.77 -9.10 -6.86
N GLN A 87 -9.69 -9.40 -6.16
CA GLN A 87 -8.99 -8.49 -5.28
C GLN A 87 -7.57 -8.31 -5.82
N VAL A 88 -7.19 -7.08 -6.13
CA VAL A 88 -5.82 -6.75 -6.52
C VAL A 88 -5.15 -6.05 -5.35
N GLU A 89 -4.22 -6.75 -4.71
CA GLU A 89 -3.48 -6.25 -3.54
C GLU A 89 -2.31 -5.34 -3.93
N GLY A 90 -1.75 -5.56 -5.12
CA GLY A 90 -0.66 -4.77 -5.63
C GLY A 90 -0.34 -5.11 -7.08
N ILE A 91 0.38 -4.20 -7.72
CA ILE A 91 0.77 -4.25 -9.12
C ILE A 91 2.29 -4.11 -9.15
N GLN A 92 2.97 -4.96 -9.92
CA GLN A 92 4.40 -4.85 -10.13
C GLN A 92 4.67 -4.13 -11.45
N SER A 93 5.50 -3.09 -11.41
CA SER A 93 5.93 -2.40 -12.63
C SER A 93 6.93 -3.26 -13.43
N PRO A 94 7.16 -2.97 -14.72
CA PRO A 94 8.17 -3.65 -15.54
C PRO A 94 9.59 -3.57 -14.94
N GLU A 95 9.88 -2.52 -14.16
CA GLU A 95 11.15 -2.35 -13.44
C GLU A 95 11.25 -3.21 -12.17
N GLY A 96 10.23 -4.02 -11.89
CA GLY A 96 10.18 -4.95 -10.76
C GLY A 96 9.75 -4.32 -9.44
N VAL A 97 9.33 -3.05 -9.43
CA VAL A 97 8.90 -2.34 -8.21
C VAL A 97 7.42 -2.61 -7.96
N TRP A 98 7.09 -3.04 -6.74
CA TRP A 98 5.71 -3.26 -6.32
C TRP A 98 5.04 -1.96 -5.86
N THR A 99 3.77 -1.79 -6.22
CA THR A 99 2.87 -0.77 -5.69
C THR A 99 1.62 -1.45 -5.15
N PHE A 100 1.34 -1.27 -3.86
CA PHE A 100 0.10 -1.71 -3.24
C PHE A 100 -1.09 -0.94 -3.80
N ASN A 101 -2.22 -1.61 -3.91
CA ASN A 101 -3.47 -0.97 -4.29
C ASN A 101 -4.13 -0.35 -3.06
N PHE A 102 -4.29 0.97 -3.08
CA PHE A 102 -5.02 1.71 -2.05
C PHE A 102 -6.30 2.36 -2.58
N HIS A 103 -6.61 2.20 -3.86
CA HIS A 103 -7.78 2.85 -4.48
C HIS A 103 -9.04 2.00 -4.30
N ASP A 104 -8.84 0.71 -4.08
CA ASP A 104 -9.91 -0.27 -3.89
C ASP A 104 -10.02 -0.71 -2.44
N ARG A 105 -11.23 -1.11 -2.03
CA ARG A 105 -11.44 -1.62 -0.67
C ARG A 105 -10.65 -2.90 -0.44
N VAL A 106 -10.21 -3.07 0.81
CA VAL A 106 -9.60 -4.32 1.25
C VAL A 106 -10.66 -5.43 1.21
N PHE A 107 -10.25 -6.62 0.74
CA PHE A 107 -11.11 -7.79 0.75
C PHE A 107 -11.73 -7.99 2.14
N ASP A 108 -12.99 -8.41 2.20
CA ASP A 108 -13.73 -8.73 3.43
C ASP A 108 -13.84 -7.62 4.50
N CYS A 109 -13.50 -6.37 4.15
CA CYS A 109 -13.36 -5.31 5.14
C CYS A 109 -14.61 -4.99 5.96
N GLN A 110 -15.80 -5.30 5.45
CA GLN A 110 -17.05 -5.07 6.17
C GLN A 110 -17.28 -6.10 7.29
N GLU A 111 -16.77 -7.32 7.10
CA GLU A 111 -16.89 -8.41 8.06
C GLU A 111 -15.74 -8.39 9.07
N LYS A 112 -14.52 -8.09 8.61
CA LYS A 112 -13.31 -8.12 9.45
C LYS A 112 -12.92 -6.78 10.07
N TRP A 113 -13.53 -5.67 9.65
CA TRP A 113 -13.18 -4.32 10.09
C TRP A 113 -11.67 -4.03 10.07
N ASN A 114 -11.01 -4.58 9.04
CA ASN A 114 -9.56 -4.61 8.88
C ASN A 114 -9.04 -3.48 7.98
N MET A 115 -9.89 -2.49 7.64
CA MET A 115 -9.55 -1.41 6.73
C MET A 115 -9.53 -0.06 7.43
N ILE A 116 -8.57 0.77 7.06
CA ILE A 116 -8.52 2.19 7.37
C ILE A 116 -8.83 2.95 6.07
N THR A 117 -9.80 3.85 6.12
CA THR A 117 -10.13 4.74 5.01
C THR A 117 -9.62 6.14 5.29
N PHE A 118 -8.74 6.63 4.42
CA PHE A 118 -8.32 8.02 4.40
C PHE A 118 -9.19 8.79 3.42
N HIS A 119 -9.77 9.90 3.85
CA HIS A 119 -10.71 10.68 3.03
C HIS A 119 -10.39 12.17 3.07
N LYS A 120 -10.60 12.85 1.96
CA LYS A 120 -10.53 14.32 1.89
C LYS A 120 -11.93 14.86 1.70
N LYS A 121 -12.40 15.67 2.66
CA LYS A 121 -13.82 16.09 2.72
C LYS A 121 -14.74 14.84 2.74
N LYS A 122 -15.72 14.76 1.83
CA LYS A 122 -16.68 13.65 1.71
C LYS A 122 -16.27 12.57 0.70
N MET A 123 -15.04 12.60 0.18
CA MET A 123 -14.55 11.64 -0.80
C MET A 123 -13.45 10.77 -0.20
N ALA A 124 -13.64 9.45 -0.24
CA ALA A 124 -12.58 8.50 0.09
C ALA A 124 -11.44 8.64 -0.91
N CYS A 125 -10.22 8.66 -0.42
CA CYS A 125 -9.01 8.79 -1.22
C CYS A 125 -8.21 7.49 -1.22
N PHE A 126 -8.07 6.86 -0.06
CA PHE A 126 -7.27 5.65 0.09
C PHE A 126 -7.89 4.66 1.07
N HIS A 127 -7.71 3.38 0.80
CA HIS A 127 -8.12 2.23 1.58
C HIS A 127 -6.88 1.41 1.92
N SER A 128 -6.61 1.21 3.20
CA SER A 128 -5.36 0.61 3.68
C SER A 128 -5.64 -0.52 4.65
N HIS A 129 -4.73 -1.51 4.68
CA HIS A 129 -4.77 -2.60 5.65
C HIS A 129 -4.45 -2.08 7.06
N LYS A 130 -5.41 -2.22 7.98
CA LYS A 130 -5.26 -1.81 9.39
C LYS A 130 -4.08 -2.49 10.07
N GLN A 131 -3.92 -3.79 9.84
CA GLN A 131 -2.85 -4.59 10.45
C GLN A 131 -1.44 -4.08 10.10
N LEU A 132 -1.23 -3.62 8.86
CA LEU A 132 0.07 -3.14 8.42
C LEU A 132 0.42 -1.77 9.03
N LEU A 133 -0.55 -0.86 9.13
CA LEU A 133 -0.32 0.43 9.78
C LEU A 133 -0.20 0.31 11.31
N THR A 134 -0.99 -0.56 11.94
CA THR A 134 -0.91 -0.83 13.40
C THR A 134 0.40 -1.48 13.82
N PHE A 135 1.02 -2.27 12.95
CA PHE A 135 2.37 -2.80 13.18
C PHE A 135 3.41 -1.68 13.40
N HIS A 136 3.19 -0.51 12.81
CA HIS A 136 4.11 0.62 12.88
C HIS A 136 3.74 1.66 13.93
N SER A 137 2.46 1.76 14.30
CA SER A 137 1.97 2.79 15.22
C SER A 137 0.67 2.40 15.89
N THR A 138 0.60 2.63 17.21
CA THR A 138 -0.65 2.51 17.98
C THR A 138 -1.67 3.60 17.64
N TYR A 139 -1.31 4.62 16.85
CA TYR A 139 -2.26 5.63 16.36
C TYR A 139 -3.44 5.01 15.60
N PHE A 140 -3.19 3.91 14.89
CA PHE A 140 -4.18 3.19 14.09
C PHE A 140 -4.85 2.05 14.87
N ASP A 141 -4.46 1.85 16.13
CA ASP A 141 -4.97 0.80 16.99
C ASP A 141 -6.25 1.31 17.66
N SER A 142 -7.36 1.17 16.92
CA SER A 142 -8.71 1.51 17.38
C SER A 142 -9.46 0.25 17.79
N ASP A 143 -10.03 0.23 18.98
CA ASP A 143 -10.94 -0.83 19.47
C ASP A 143 -12.35 -0.76 18.86
N SER A 144 -12.54 0.05 17.81
CA SER A 144 -13.83 0.20 17.14
C SER A 144 -14.23 -1.07 16.40
N ASN A 145 -15.50 -1.46 16.56
CA ASN A 145 -16.16 -2.53 15.79
C ASN A 145 -16.58 -2.05 14.40
N GLU A 146 -15.74 -1.24 13.75
CA GLU A 146 -15.96 -0.70 12.42
C GLU A 146 -14.63 -0.28 11.78
N ASN A 147 -14.64 -0.16 10.45
CA ASN A 147 -13.50 0.35 9.69
C ASN A 147 -13.20 1.80 10.10
N GLN A 148 -11.93 2.07 10.40
CA GLN A 148 -11.50 3.38 10.85
C GLN A 148 -11.56 4.38 9.69
N MET A 149 -12.02 5.60 9.96
CA MET A 149 -12.00 6.71 9.00
C MET A 149 -11.11 7.83 9.51
N ILE A 150 -10.21 8.31 8.65
CA ILE A 150 -9.25 9.36 8.98
C ILE A 150 -9.34 10.46 7.92
N GLU A 151 -9.59 11.69 8.36
CA GLU A 151 -9.65 12.84 7.48
C GLU A 151 -8.23 13.34 7.14
N LEU A 152 -8.00 13.55 5.85
CA LEU A 152 -6.85 14.26 5.29
C LEU A 152 -7.23 15.74 5.14
N THR A 153 -6.52 16.63 5.84
CA THR A 153 -6.77 18.07 5.83
C THR A 153 -5.92 18.75 4.75
N ASP A 154 -4.61 18.65 4.91
CA ASP A 154 -3.61 19.41 4.16
C ASP A 154 -2.66 18.50 3.37
N GLU A 155 -2.82 17.19 3.53
CA GLU A 155 -2.01 16.21 2.84
C GLU A 155 -2.19 16.28 1.32
N ASP A 156 -1.05 16.29 0.63
CA ASP A 156 -0.98 16.05 -0.79
C ASP A 156 -1.25 14.56 -1.07
N PRO A 157 -2.24 14.21 -1.91
CA PRO A 157 -2.61 12.82 -2.15
C PRO A 157 -1.48 11.95 -2.71
N ILE A 158 -0.65 12.48 -3.61
CA ILE A 158 0.42 11.70 -4.26
C ILE A 158 1.50 11.37 -3.23
N GLU A 159 1.88 12.35 -2.42
CA GLU A 159 2.88 12.16 -1.38
C GLU A 159 2.36 11.32 -0.22
N PHE A 160 1.06 11.40 0.06
CA PHE A 160 0.42 10.54 1.04
C PHE A 160 0.39 9.08 0.59
N GLU A 161 0.09 8.83 -0.69
CA GLU A 161 0.16 7.49 -1.27
C GLU A 161 1.59 6.93 -1.17
N ASN A 162 2.62 7.73 -1.48
CA ASN A 162 4.02 7.33 -1.28
C ASN A 162 4.33 6.94 0.17
N PHE A 163 3.83 7.71 1.14
CA PHE A 163 3.94 7.37 2.55
C PHE A 163 3.26 6.03 2.88
N LEU A 164 2.08 5.77 2.33
CA LEU A 164 1.41 4.47 2.50
C LEU A 164 2.21 3.34 1.86
N GLN A 165 2.75 3.52 0.65
CA GLN A 165 3.58 2.52 -0.02
C GLN A 165 4.79 2.13 0.84
N VAL A 166 5.53 3.12 1.38
CA VAL A 166 6.68 2.87 2.27
C VAL A 166 6.23 2.19 3.57
N SER A 167 5.10 2.61 4.12
CA SER A 167 4.49 1.99 5.32
C SER A 167 4.00 0.56 5.06
N HIS A 168 3.89 0.13 3.81
CA HIS A 168 3.57 -1.25 3.42
C HIS A 168 4.81 -2.02 2.94
N GLY A 169 6.00 -1.44 3.09
CA GLY A 169 7.27 -2.11 2.83
C GLY A 169 7.85 -1.88 1.42
N VAL A 170 7.25 -1.04 0.59
CA VAL A 170 7.81 -0.69 -0.71
C VAL A 170 9.08 0.14 -0.53
N ARG A 171 10.18 -0.34 -1.13
CA ARG A 171 11.45 0.39 -1.18
C ARG A 171 11.52 1.20 -2.47
N LYS A 172 11.17 2.48 -2.41
CA LYS A 172 11.33 3.43 -3.53
C LYS A 172 12.66 4.17 -3.44
N ASN A 173 13.06 4.81 -4.55
CA ASN A 173 14.19 5.72 -4.53
C ASN A 173 13.83 6.93 -3.65
N TYR A 174 14.63 7.15 -2.62
CA TYR A 174 14.29 7.87 -1.40
C TYR A 174 14.44 9.39 -1.51
N GLU A 175 14.55 9.90 -2.74
CA GLU A 175 14.89 11.27 -3.08
C GLU A 175 13.75 12.28 -2.77
N THR A 176 12.51 11.81 -2.55
CA THR A 176 11.33 12.66 -2.25
C THR A 176 10.75 12.48 -0.84
N LEU A 177 11.50 11.87 0.09
CA LEU A 177 10.94 11.40 1.37
C LEU A 177 10.72 12.44 2.48
N THR A 178 11.00 13.72 2.27
CA THR A 178 10.79 14.71 3.34
C THR A 178 9.35 14.70 3.84
N LEU A 179 8.38 14.68 2.92
CA LEU A 179 6.96 14.58 3.24
C LEU A 179 6.57 13.21 3.80
N THR A 180 7.17 12.12 3.29
CA THR A 180 6.96 10.78 3.86
C THR A 180 7.38 10.71 5.32
N LEU A 181 8.51 11.35 5.68
CA LEU A 181 8.97 11.45 7.05
C LEU A 181 8.03 12.31 7.90
N GLU A 182 7.56 13.45 7.38
CA GLU A 182 6.61 14.30 8.07
C GLU A 182 5.31 13.55 8.41
N TYR A 183 4.76 12.78 7.45
CA TYR A 183 3.60 11.92 7.69
C TYR A 183 3.91 10.79 8.67
N ALA A 184 5.06 10.11 8.51
CA ALA A 184 5.48 9.07 9.45
C ALA A 184 5.60 9.61 10.89
N GLN A 185 6.09 10.84 11.07
CA GLN A 185 6.14 11.52 12.36
C GLN A 185 4.75 11.90 12.86
N LYS A 186 3.89 12.47 12.01
CA LYS A 186 2.51 12.84 12.32
C LYS A 186 1.73 11.64 12.88
N TYR A 187 1.85 10.50 12.22
CA TYR A 187 1.17 9.25 12.61
C TYR A 187 2.00 8.37 13.56
N LYS A 188 3.16 8.83 14.02
CA LYS A 188 4.05 8.13 14.96
C LYS A 188 4.46 6.72 14.50
N MET A 189 4.74 6.56 13.21
CA MET A 189 5.15 5.33 12.55
C MET A 189 6.61 4.99 12.86
N LEU A 190 6.89 4.46 14.06
CA LEU A 190 8.25 4.34 14.60
C LEU A 190 9.19 3.54 13.69
N ASN A 191 8.74 2.39 13.18
CA ASN A 191 9.56 1.54 12.31
C ASN A 191 9.81 2.23 10.95
N VAL A 192 8.84 2.99 10.45
CA VAL A 192 9.00 3.76 9.19
C VAL A 192 9.99 4.90 9.41
N ILE A 193 9.88 5.65 10.51
CA ILE A 193 10.85 6.71 10.86
C ILE A 193 12.27 6.14 10.94
N GLN A 194 12.45 4.98 11.57
CA GLN A 194 13.74 4.31 11.65
C GLN A 194 14.27 3.86 10.28
N LEU A 195 13.39 3.32 9.42
CA LEU A 195 13.74 2.94 8.05
C LEU A 195 14.25 4.15 7.26
N LEU A 196 13.53 5.28 7.34
CA LEU A 196 13.90 6.53 6.67
C LEU A 196 15.22 7.09 7.24
N ASP A 197 15.42 7.01 8.55
CA ASP A 197 16.68 7.41 9.20
C ASP A 197 17.85 6.58 8.70
N HIS A 198 17.68 5.27 8.47
CA HIS A 198 18.70 4.44 7.86
C HIS A 198 18.95 4.74 6.39
N ALA A 199 17.91 4.99 5.60
CA ALA A 199 18.05 5.34 4.20
C ALA A 199 18.82 6.65 4.03
N TRP A 200 18.53 7.66 4.85
CA TRP A 200 19.21 8.96 4.78
C TRP A 200 20.65 8.93 5.27
N LYS A 201 21.07 7.96 6.11
CA LYS A 201 22.49 7.78 6.43
C LYS A 201 23.37 7.51 5.20
N GLN A 202 22.79 6.90 4.16
CA GLN A 202 23.51 6.62 2.92
C GLN A 202 23.60 7.86 2.02
N MET A 203 22.93 8.95 2.39
CA MET A 203 22.94 10.22 1.67
C MET A 203 23.86 11.22 2.38
N ASP A 204 24.54 12.07 1.61
CA ASP A 204 25.41 13.12 2.15
C ASP A 204 24.61 14.39 2.43
N TRP A 205 23.84 14.37 3.52
CA TRP A 205 22.92 15.43 3.87
C TRP A 205 23.47 16.39 4.93
N PRO A 206 23.06 17.68 4.89
CA PRO A 206 23.56 18.68 5.83
C PRO A 206 22.99 18.45 7.23
N ILE A 207 23.78 18.78 8.25
CA ILE A 207 23.39 18.67 9.67
C ILE A 207 22.14 19.48 9.99
N SER A 208 21.98 20.63 9.33
CA SER A 208 20.78 21.46 9.46
C SER A 208 19.50 20.72 9.08
N ALA A 209 19.52 19.88 8.04
CA ALA A 209 18.38 19.08 7.63
C ALA A 209 18.08 17.98 8.66
N ALA A 210 19.10 17.26 9.14
CA ALA A 210 18.93 16.25 10.17
C ALA A 210 18.33 16.83 11.47
N ILE A 211 18.72 18.06 11.85
CA ILE A 211 18.14 18.77 12.99
C ILE A 211 16.68 19.17 12.71
N TYR A 212 16.42 19.78 11.55
CA TYR A 212 15.08 20.24 11.16
C TYR A 212 14.06 19.10 11.19
N TYR A 213 14.41 17.96 10.59
CA TYR A 213 13.58 16.77 10.52
C TYR A 213 13.66 15.88 11.77
N LYS A 214 14.35 16.30 12.84
CA LYS A 214 14.48 15.57 14.13
C LYS A 214 15.06 14.15 13.99
N MET A 215 16.01 13.98 13.07
CA MET A 215 16.57 12.68 12.74
C MET A 215 17.79 12.36 13.58
N ASN A 216 17.44 11.79 14.71
CA ASN A 216 18.30 11.70 15.87
C ASN A 216 19.43 10.68 15.71
N HIS A 217 19.30 9.63 14.89
CA HIS A 217 20.41 8.71 14.65
C HIS A 217 21.32 9.20 13.51
N CYS A 218 20.75 9.69 12.40
CA CYS A 218 21.54 10.33 11.34
C CYS A 218 22.34 11.53 11.88
N LEU A 219 21.73 12.39 12.70
CA LEU A 219 22.41 13.54 13.31
C LEU A 219 23.64 13.15 14.14
N ALA A 220 23.57 12.07 14.93
CA ALA A 220 24.68 11.64 15.76
C ALA A 220 25.90 11.22 14.92
N GLU A 221 25.67 10.55 13.79
CA GLU A 221 26.72 10.14 12.87
C GLU A 221 27.29 11.34 12.09
N LEU A 222 26.44 12.24 11.58
CA LEU A 222 26.90 13.45 10.89
C LEU A 222 27.76 14.33 11.80
N LEU A 223 27.34 14.52 13.07
CA LEU A 223 28.14 15.24 14.06
C LEU A 223 29.48 14.56 14.34
N GLY A 224 29.51 13.22 14.34
CA GLY A 224 30.74 12.45 14.53
C GLY A 224 31.78 12.62 13.41
N LYS A 225 31.36 13.12 12.23
CA LYS A 225 32.27 13.42 11.10
C LYS A 225 32.91 14.80 11.18
N ILE A 226 32.38 15.73 11.99
CA ILE A 226 32.96 17.07 12.17
C ILE A 226 34.31 16.95 12.85
N GLU A 227 35.38 17.54 12.32
CA GLU A 227 36.73 17.38 12.89
C GLU A 227 37.21 18.61 13.68
N SER A 228 36.49 19.73 13.63
CA SER A 228 36.92 20.98 14.28
C SER A 228 35.78 21.80 14.89
N LEU A 229 36.14 22.64 15.85
CA LEU A 229 35.22 23.58 16.48
C LEU A 229 34.66 24.60 15.46
N GLU A 230 35.51 25.07 14.54
CA GLU A 230 35.15 26.01 13.50
C GLU A 230 34.07 25.43 12.57
N GLU A 231 34.26 24.20 12.10
CA GLU A 231 33.29 23.50 11.26
C GLU A 231 31.95 23.33 11.98
N MET A 232 31.99 22.96 13.27
CA MET A 232 30.80 22.84 14.10
C MET A 232 30.01 24.14 14.21
N VAL A 233 30.71 25.25 14.45
CA VAL A 233 30.09 26.57 14.56
C VAL A 233 29.43 26.97 13.23
N GLU A 234 30.06 26.67 12.09
CA GLU A 234 29.47 26.96 10.78
C GLU A 234 28.21 26.14 10.48
N GLU A 235 28.16 24.87 10.89
CA GLU A 235 26.94 24.08 10.76
C GLU A 235 25.81 24.58 11.67
N LEU A 236 26.13 24.94 12.91
CA LEU A 236 25.15 25.45 13.87
C LEU A 236 24.59 26.84 13.48
N LYS A 237 25.37 27.68 12.79
CA LYS A 237 24.89 28.97 12.24
C LYS A 237 23.77 28.80 11.22
N LYS A 238 23.68 27.66 10.54
CA LYS A 238 22.63 27.36 9.55
C LYS A 238 21.30 26.98 10.20
N VAL A 239 21.24 26.85 11.53
CA VAL A 239 20.10 26.31 12.27
C VAL A 239 19.56 27.36 13.24
N ASN A 240 18.23 27.44 13.35
CA ASN A 240 17.61 28.22 14.40
C ASN A 240 17.72 27.48 15.74
N LEU A 241 18.71 27.87 16.56
CA LEU A 241 19.02 27.23 17.84
C LEU A 241 17.85 27.19 18.83
N GLU A 242 16.95 28.18 18.78
CA GLU A 242 15.78 28.27 19.67
C GLU A 242 14.70 27.22 19.34
N LYS A 243 14.72 26.67 18.12
CA LYS A 243 13.73 25.70 17.63
C LYS A 243 14.24 24.26 17.64
N ILE A 244 15.49 24.03 18.06
CA ILE A 244 16.08 22.69 18.07
C ILE A 244 15.43 21.84 19.16
N SER A 245 15.14 20.58 18.86
CA SER A 245 14.67 19.64 19.88
C SER A 245 15.72 19.42 20.97
N GLY A 246 15.30 19.22 22.22
CA GLY A 246 16.24 18.97 23.32
C GLY A 246 17.16 17.77 23.10
N GLU A 247 16.68 16.74 22.40
CA GLU A 247 17.47 15.56 22.04
C GLU A 247 18.58 15.88 21.02
N ALA A 248 18.25 16.64 19.98
CA ALA A 248 19.24 17.11 19.01
C ALA A 248 20.27 18.05 19.66
N MET A 249 19.82 18.97 20.52
CA MET A 249 20.71 19.87 21.25
C MET A 249 21.69 19.11 22.15
N LYS A 250 21.23 18.08 22.86
CA LYS A 250 22.12 17.22 23.67
C LYS A 250 23.21 16.58 22.83
N LYS A 251 22.92 16.13 21.61
CA LYS A 251 23.90 15.55 20.69
C LYS A 251 24.90 16.58 20.19
N CYS A 252 24.43 17.76 19.83
CA CYS A 252 25.31 18.87 19.48
C CYS A 252 26.24 19.21 20.65
N VAL A 253 25.71 19.46 21.85
CA VAL A 253 26.54 19.78 23.04
C VAL A 253 27.54 18.66 23.34
N LYS A 254 27.12 17.39 23.22
CA LYS A 254 28.04 16.25 23.39
C LYS A 254 29.21 16.34 22.41
N ARG A 255 28.95 16.53 21.11
CA ARG A 255 30.03 16.63 20.11
C ARG A 255 30.93 17.84 20.37
N PHE A 256 30.36 18.98 20.75
CA PHE A 256 31.11 20.19 21.07
C PHE A 256 32.13 19.97 22.19
N LEU A 257 31.79 19.15 23.19
CA LEU A 257 32.70 18.82 24.31
C LEU A 257 33.77 17.78 23.94
N GLU A 258 33.62 17.09 22.82
CA GLU A 258 34.54 16.06 22.34
C GLU A 258 35.57 16.59 21.32
N LEU A 259 35.38 17.81 20.80
CA LEU A 259 36.27 18.52 19.88
C LEU A 259 37.32 19.34 20.65
#